data_AF-A0A6C0DIY2-F1
#
_entry.id   AF-A0A6C0DIY2-F1
#
_cell.length_a   1.000
_cell.length_b   1.000
_cell.length_c   1.000
_cell.angle_alpha   90.00
_cell.angle_beta   90.00
_cell.angle_gamma   90.00
#
_symmetry.space_group_name_H-M   'P 1'
#
loop_
_entity.id
_entity.type
_entity.pdbx_description
1 polymer ?
#
loop_
_entity_poly.entity_id
_entity_poly.type
_entity_poly.pdbx_seq_one_letter_code
_entity_poly.pdbx_strand_id
1 'polypeptide(L)'
;MIDINNINSVDSTYSDSSDESVNSFDSIETRETIETIVSIEHDNISSHNSTKYNLVIAELYNKKIHGITNDSDPNINGHFMVLQRFHKPPCNFNNICNFYKKYYQKNFGDLQHDIIRNYNNIINHSNYLNIEIGEIYYLRGDECICIIKTVWLKIIQRAWKSLYKIRQDIMKKRMLPNSIMYRQISGKWPLEYQHIPSIRGMLSTLSLK
;
A
#
# COMPACT_ATOMS: atom_id res chain seq x y z
N MET A 1 -25.52 54.59 -51.11
CA MET A 1 -24.42 53.60 -50.98
C MET A 1 -25.11 52.28 -50.65
N ILE A 2 -25.45 51.36 -51.58
CA ILE A 2 -24.71 50.75 -52.72
C ILE A 2 -23.40 50.15 -52.18
N ASP A 3 -23.05 48.85 -52.23
CA ASP A 3 -23.54 47.69 -53.00
C ASP A 3 -23.10 46.35 -52.36
N ILE A 4 -23.65 45.26 -52.92
CA ILE A 4 -23.32 43.84 -52.76
C ILE A 4 -22.17 43.43 -53.73
N ASN A 5 -21.43 42.35 -53.39
CA ASN A 5 -20.47 41.56 -54.20
C ASN A 5 -19.06 42.13 -54.46
N ASN A 6 -18.00 41.36 -54.16
CA ASN A 6 -17.29 40.61 -55.21
C ASN A 6 -16.19 39.65 -54.68
N ILE A 7 -16.12 38.51 -55.36
CA ILE A 7 -15.11 37.45 -55.33
C ILE A 7 -13.89 37.89 -56.18
N ASN A 8 -12.68 37.39 -55.85
CA ASN A 8 -11.56 36.99 -56.73
C ASN A 8 -10.34 36.67 -55.84
N SER A 9 -9.95 35.40 -55.67
CA SER A 9 -9.09 34.59 -56.56
C SER A 9 -7.72 35.21 -56.84
N VAL A 10 -6.66 34.68 -56.21
CA VAL A 10 -5.35 34.55 -56.83
C VAL A 10 -4.76 33.22 -56.39
N ASP A 11 -4.80 32.25 -57.29
CA ASP A 11 -3.86 31.14 -57.35
C ASP A 11 -2.47 31.69 -57.71
N SER A 12 -1.41 31.18 -57.06
CA SER A 12 -0.11 31.08 -57.69
C SER A 12 0.60 29.80 -57.22
N THR A 13 0.49 28.79 -58.08
CA THR A 13 1.31 27.58 -58.19
C THR A 13 2.75 27.89 -58.60
N TYR A 14 3.74 27.23 -57.97
CA TYR A 14 4.94 26.59 -58.56
C TYR A 14 5.77 26.03 -57.38
N SER A 15 5.78 24.72 -57.08
CA SER A 15 6.69 23.66 -57.60
C SER A 15 8.17 24.04 -57.47
N ASP A 16 9.09 23.21 -56.98
CA ASP A 16 9.20 21.76 -57.06
C ASP A 16 10.38 21.29 -56.17
N SER A 17 10.33 20.02 -55.73
CA SER A 17 11.45 19.10 -55.43
C SER A 17 12.46 19.47 -54.31
N SER A 18 12.91 18.58 -53.43
CA SER A 18 12.96 17.12 -53.46
C SER A 18 13.34 16.55 -52.07
N ASP A 19 12.87 15.31 -51.85
CA ASP A 19 13.47 14.21 -51.05
C ASP A 19 13.65 14.40 -49.52
N GLU A 20 13.32 13.45 -48.64
CA GLU A 20 13.40 11.99 -48.77
C GLU A 20 12.69 11.25 -47.61
N SER A 21 12.09 10.11 -47.94
CA SER A 21 11.91 8.89 -47.12
C SER A 21 10.81 8.75 -46.03
N VAL A 22 9.85 7.92 -46.43
CA VAL A 22 8.92 7.04 -45.72
C VAL A 22 9.49 6.41 -44.43
N ASN A 23 8.68 6.35 -43.36
CA ASN A 23 8.48 5.10 -42.62
C ASN A 23 7.10 5.05 -41.93
N SER A 24 6.24 4.24 -42.55
CA SER A 24 5.08 3.58 -41.97
C SER A 24 5.55 2.64 -40.87
N PHE A 25 5.14 2.86 -39.61
CA PHE A 25 5.30 1.87 -38.55
C PHE A 25 4.15 1.95 -37.53
N ASP A 26 3.17 1.07 -37.77
CA ASP A 26 2.25 0.38 -36.85
C ASP A 26 1.40 1.16 -35.83
N SER A 27 0.19 1.49 -36.27
CA SER A 27 -1.00 1.80 -35.46
C SER A 27 -1.77 0.54 -34.99
N ILE A 28 -1.13 -0.65 -35.03
CA ILE A 28 -1.75 -1.94 -34.70
C ILE A 28 -1.48 -2.36 -33.25
N GLU A 29 -0.31 -2.00 -32.69
CA GLU A 29 0.15 -2.46 -31.37
C GLU A 29 -0.66 -1.85 -30.19
N THR A 30 -1.28 -0.70 -30.40
CA THR A 30 -2.08 -0.01 -29.35
C THR A 30 -3.49 -0.59 -29.20
N ARG A 31 -4.05 -1.23 -30.23
CA ARG A 31 -5.38 -1.82 -30.17
C ARG A 31 -5.37 -3.21 -29.53
N GLU A 32 -4.39 -4.04 -29.88
CA GLU A 32 -4.23 -5.36 -29.26
C GLU A 32 -3.89 -5.23 -27.76
N THR A 33 -3.12 -4.22 -27.36
CA THR A 33 -2.83 -3.97 -25.93
C THR A 33 -4.06 -3.51 -25.16
N ILE A 34 -4.92 -2.67 -25.74
CA ILE A 34 -6.17 -2.24 -25.12
C ILE A 34 -7.19 -3.39 -25.08
N GLU A 35 -7.33 -4.16 -26.16
CA GLU A 35 -8.20 -5.34 -26.20
C GLU A 35 -7.72 -6.43 -25.22
N THR A 36 -6.40 -6.57 -25.02
CA THR A 36 -5.82 -7.44 -23.97
C THR A 36 -6.14 -6.92 -22.57
N ILE A 37 -6.13 -5.60 -22.34
CA ILE A 37 -6.49 -5.00 -21.05
C ILE A 37 -7.98 -5.19 -20.74
N VAL A 38 -8.85 -5.02 -21.74
CA VAL A 38 -10.31 -5.15 -21.59
C VAL A 38 -10.75 -6.62 -21.46
N SER A 39 -10.08 -7.55 -22.12
CA SER A 39 -10.38 -8.99 -22.00
C SER A 39 -9.93 -9.60 -20.67
N ILE A 40 -9.03 -8.96 -19.92
CA ILE A 40 -8.62 -9.38 -18.57
C ILE A 40 -9.71 -9.13 -17.51
N GLU A 41 -10.70 -8.26 -17.77
CA GLU A 41 -11.78 -7.98 -16.80
C GLU A 41 -12.95 -8.98 -16.82
N HIS A 42 -12.95 -9.95 -17.74
CA HIS A 42 -14.04 -10.93 -17.84
C HIS A 42 -13.64 -12.40 -17.69
N ASP A 43 -12.57 -12.67 -16.94
CA ASP A 43 -12.30 -14.03 -16.46
C ASP A 43 -12.74 -14.23 -15.00
N ASN A 44 -13.97 -14.73 -14.90
CA ASN A 44 -14.32 -15.88 -14.08
C ASN A 44 -13.85 -15.85 -12.62
N ILE A 45 -14.78 -15.41 -11.76
CA ILE A 45 -14.86 -15.78 -10.35
C ILE A 45 -15.02 -17.31 -10.27
N SER A 46 -13.91 -18.04 -10.40
CA SER A 46 -13.82 -19.46 -10.05
C SER A 46 -13.12 -19.56 -8.70
N SER A 47 -13.95 -19.60 -7.65
CA SER A 47 -13.77 -20.23 -6.33
C SER A 47 -12.41 -20.86 -5.98
N HIS A 48 -11.35 -20.05 -5.89
CA HIS A 48 -10.09 -20.47 -5.25
C HIS A 48 -9.77 -19.50 -4.13
N ASN A 49 -10.06 -19.90 -2.88
CA ASN A 49 -9.61 -19.32 -1.61
C ASN A 49 -9.07 -17.88 -1.71
N SER A 50 -9.92 -16.93 -2.10
CA SER A 50 -9.49 -15.54 -2.15
C SER A 50 -9.32 -15.08 -0.72
N THR A 51 -8.06 -14.94 -0.30
CA THR A 51 -7.81 -14.36 1.01
C THR A 51 -8.32 -12.93 0.98
N LYS A 52 -8.91 -12.46 2.09
CA LYS A 52 -9.36 -11.06 2.18
C LYS A 52 -8.24 -10.02 2.00
N TYR A 53 -6.99 -10.46 2.00
CA TYR A 53 -5.81 -9.63 1.85
C TYR A 53 -5.32 -9.65 0.41
N ASN A 54 -4.84 -8.49 -0.04
CA ASN A 54 -4.34 -8.27 -1.39
C ASN A 54 -2.93 -7.69 -1.31
N LEU A 55 -2.15 -7.89 -2.37
CA LEU A 55 -0.95 -7.11 -2.61
C LEU A 55 -1.36 -5.78 -3.24
N VAL A 56 -0.92 -4.68 -2.65
CA VAL A 56 -1.34 -3.33 -3.07
C VAL A 56 -0.18 -2.36 -2.94
N ILE A 57 -0.15 -1.36 -3.81
CA ILE A 57 0.54 -0.10 -3.55
C ILE A 57 -0.52 0.86 -3.01
N ALA A 58 -0.23 1.47 -1.88
CA ALA A 58 -1.12 2.41 -1.23
C ALA A 58 -0.39 3.71 -0.90
N GLU A 59 -1.11 4.81 -0.97
CA GLU A 59 -0.60 6.14 -0.67
C GLU A 59 -1.46 6.82 0.40
N LEU A 60 -0.90 7.80 1.10
CA LEU A 60 -1.70 8.58 2.05
C LEU A 60 -2.65 9.50 1.30
N TYR A 61 -3.93 9.48 1.65
CA TYR A 61 -4.89 10.41 1.09
C TYR A 61 -4.46 11.86 1.36
N ASN A 62 -4.36 12.68 0.33
CA ASN A 62 -4.21 14.13 0.46
C ASN A 62 -5.25 14.85 -0.42
N LYS A 63 -6.07 15.72 0.20
CA LYS A 63 -7.12 16.48 -0.50
C LYS A 63 -6.61 17.31 -1.69
N LYS A 64 -5.35 17.76 -1.65
CA LYS A 64 -4.76 18.57 -2.71
C LYS A 64 -4.35 17.74 -3.93
N ILE A 65 -4.21 16.42 -3.76
CA ILE A 65 -3.84 15.48 -4.82
C ILE A 65 -5.11 14.80 -5.36
N HIS A 66 -5.93 14.24 -4.48
CA HIS A 66 -7.08 13.43 -4.87
C HIS A 66 -8.37 14.25 -5.05
N GLY A 67 -8.38 15.49 -4.56
CA GLY A 67 -9.61 16.28 -4.46
C GLY A 67 -10.55 15.78 -3.37
N ILE A 68 -11.65 16.51 -3.18
CA ILE A 68 -12.76 16.13 -2.33
C ILE A 68 -14.04 16.68 -2.95
N THR A 69 -15.09 15.87 -3.02
CA THR A 69 -16.41 16.28 -3.54
C THR A 69 -17.45 16.24 -2.43
N ASN A 70 -18.69 16.68 -2.72
CA ASN A 70 -19.79 16.61 -1.76
C ASN A 70 -20.24 15.17 -1.48
N ASP A 71 -19.96 14.26 -2.41
CA ASP A 71 -20.29 12.83 -2.30
C ASP A 71 -19.17 12.05 -1.58
N SER A 72 -18.01 12.68 -1.35
CA SER A 72 -16.89 12.03 -0.69
C SER A 72 -17.22 11.64 0.75
N ASP A 73 -16.67 10.51 1.20
CA ASP A 73 -16.85 10.09 2.59
C ASP A 73 -16.13 11.05 3.54
N PRO A 74 -16.79 11.60 4.56
CA PRO A 74 -16.20 12.58 5.46
C PRO A 74 -14.99 12.04 6.25
N ASN A 75 -14.86 10.72 6.37
CA ASN A 75 -13.76 10.08 7.08
C ASN A 75 -12.58 9.71 6.20
N ILE A 76 -12.59 10.00 4.89
CA ILE A 76 -11.49 9.63 3.97
C ILE A 76 -10.13 10.18 4.42
N ASN A 77 -10.14 11.31 5.11
CA ASN A 77 -8.96 11.95 5.65
C ASN A 77 -8.19 11.04 6.62
N GLY A 78 -6.92 10.77 6.30
CA GLY A 78 -6.04 9.94 7.13
C GLY A 78 -6.08 8.44 6.81
N HIS A 79 -6.89 8.02 5.85
CA HIS A 79 -6.79 6.68 5.27
C HIS A 79 -5.70 6.61 4.19
N PHE A 80 -5.26 5.38 3.91
CA PHE A 80 -4.48 5.11 2.72
C PHE A 80 -5.43 4.84 1.55
N MET A 81 -5.14 5.44 0.40
CA MET A 81 -5.82 5.16 -0.87
C MET A 81 -5.10 4.04 -1.61
N VAL A 82 -5.86 3.18 -2.29
CA VAL A 82 -5.29 2.15 -3.17
C VAL A 82 -4.88 2.80 -4.49
N LEU A 83 -3.58 2.76 -4.80
CA LEU A 83 -3.07 3.17 -6.12
C LEU A 83 -3.14 2.02 -7.13
N GLN A 84 -2.71 0.83 -6.71
CA GLN A 84 -2.67 -0.33 -7.58
C GLN A 84 -2.87 -1.61 -6.76
N ARG A 85 -3.68 -2.53 -7.28
CA ARG A 85 -3.91 -3.86 -6.73
C ARG A 85 -3.24 -4.92 -7.60
N PHE A 86 -2.62 -5.91 -6.97
CA PHE A 86 -1.97 -7.03 -7.63
C PHE A 86 -2.62 -8.34 -7.19
N HIS A 87 -3.00 -9.17 -8.16
CA HIS A 87 -3.47 -10.53 -7.89
C HIS A 87 -2.31 -11.48 -7.56
N LYS A 88 -1.15 -11.26 -8.19
CA LYS A 88 0.10 -12.00 -7.97
C LYS A 88 1.27 -11.02 -7.84
N PRO A 89 2.36 -11.38 -7.13
CA PRO A 89 3.52 -10.51 -7.01
C PRO A 89 4.07 -10.14 -8.40
N PRO A 90 4.25 -8.85 -8.71
CA PRO A 90 4.74 -8.44 -10.03
C PRO A 90 6.24 -8.74 -10.16
N CYS A 91 6.64 -9.21 -11.33
CA CYS A 91 8.04 -9.55 -11.65
C CYS A 91 8.98 -8.33 -11.51
N ASN A 92 8.46 -7.14 -11.81
CA ASN A 92 9.22 -5.87 -11.88
C ASN A 92 8.86 -4.91 -10.74
N PHE A 93 8.62 -5.42 -9.53
CA PHE A 93 8.14 -4.60 -8.39
C PHE A 93 8.99 -3.36 -8.12
N ASN A 94 10.33 -3.48 -8.19
CA ASN A 94 11.23 -2.35 -7.97
C ASN A 94 11.02 -1.22 -8.98
N ASN A 95 10.83 -1.55 -10.26
CA ASN A 95 10.63 -0.55 -11.30
C ASN A 95 9.30 0.19 -11.10
N ILE A 96 8.25 -0.54 -10.73
CA ILE A 96 6.93 0.03 -10.44
C ILE A 96 7.01 0.99 -9.25
N CYS A 97 7.58 0.55 -8.12
CA CYS A 97 7.71 1.39 -6.92
C CYS A 97 8.57 2.63 -7.20
N ASN A 98 9.69 2.46 -7.91
CA ASN A 98 10.57 3.58 -8.29
C ASN A 98 9.87 4.58 -9.23
N PHE A 99 9.04 4.10 -10.15
CA PHE A 99 8.24 4.94 -11.02
C PHE A 99 7.29 5.84 -10.22
N TYR A 100 6.45 5.24 -9.36
CA TYR A 100 5.53 6.00 -8.52
C TYR A 100 6.24 6.98 -7.60
N LYS A 101 7.36 6.56 -7.01
CA LYS A 101 8.14 7.42 -6.13
C LYS A 101 8.74 8.63 -6.85
N LYS A 102 9.34 8.45 -8.03
CA LYS A 102 9.88 9.55 -8.84
C LYS A 102 8.77 10.50 -9.27
N TYR A 103 7.62 9.95 -9.68
CA TYR A 103 6.45 10.75 -10.03
C TYR A 103 5.97 11.59 -8.84
N TYR A 104 5.88 10.98 -7.65
CA TYR A 104 5.40 11.68 -6.45
C TYR A 104 6.34 12.78 -6.00
N GLN A 105 7.64 12.50 -5.95
CA GLN A 105 8.66 13.48 -5.58
C GLN A 105 8.68 14.67 -6.52
N LYS A 106 8.56 14.42 -7.84
CA LYS A 106 8.57 15.48 -8.86
C LYS A 106 7.35 16.40 -8.77
N ASN A 107 6.17 15.85 -8.49
CA ASN A 107 4.92 16.61 -8.55
C ASN A 107 4.46 17.13 -7.17
N PHE A 108 4.84 16.48 -6.07
CA PHE A 108 4.24 16.71 -4.74
C PHE A 108 5.24 16.74 -3.57
N GLY A 109 6.56 16.84 -3.83
CA GLY A 109 7.59 16.76 -2.79
C GLY A 109 7.47 17.76 -1.64
N ASP A 110 6.88 18.94 -1.90
CA ASP A 110 6.72 20.02 -0.92
C ASP A 110 5.30 20.14 -0.35
N LEU A 111 4.43 19.18 -0.67
CA LEU A 111 3.01 19.28 -0.35
C LEU A 111 2.72 19.01 1.13
N GLN A 112 2.10 19.95 1.83
CA GLN A 112 1.63 19.73 3.20
C GLN A 112 0.29 18.98 3.26
N HIS A 113 0.14 18.18 4.31
CA HIS A 113 -1.10 17.46 4.64
C HIS A 113 -1.78 18.09 5.85
N ASP A 114 -3.12 18.15 5.83
CA ASP A 114 -3.92 18.82 6.87
C ASP A 114 -3.78 18.18 8.27
N ILE A 115 -3.94 16.85 8.35
CA ILE A 115 -3.89 16.10 9.62
C ILE A 115 -2.48 15.58 9.95
N ILE A 116 -1.76 15.05 8.95
CA ILE A 116 -0.50 14.36 9.15
C ILE A 116 0.64 15.38 9.18
N ARG A 117 1.06 15.77 10.39
CA ARG A 117 2.14 16.76 10.60
C ARG A 117 3.48 16.33 9.98
N ASN A 118 3.78 15.05 10.00
CA ASN A 118 5.05 14.49 9.53
C ASN A 118 5.00 14.01 8.06
N TYR A 119 4.07 14.55 7.26
CA TYR A 119 3.78 14.03 5.92
C TYR A 119 4.99 14.07 4.99
N ASN A 120 5.71 15.19 4.91
CA ASN A 120 6.88 15.33 4.02
C ASN A 120 7.97 14.28 4.32
N ASN A 121 8.18 13.96 5.59
CA ASN A 121 9.14 12.94 5.97
C ASN A 121 8.66 11.53 5.59
N ILE A 122 7.33 11.28 5.62
CA ILE A 122 6.76 10.01 5.17
C ILE A 122 6.92 9.86 3.66
N ILE A 123 6.54 10.87 2.87
CA ILE A 123 6.60 10.78 1.40
C ILE A 123 8.04 10.69 0.88
N ASN A 124 8.99 11.31 1.58
CA ASN A 124 10.41 11.27 1.23
C ASN A 124 11.11 9.99 1.70
N HIS A 125 10.46 9.19 2.54
CA HIS A 125 11.04 7.96 3.07
C HIS A 125 11.32 6.95 1.95
N SER A 126 12.40 6.16 2.10
CA SER A 126 12.80 5.20 1.07
C SER A 126 11.70 4.19 0.73
N ASN A 127 10.92 3.82 1.75
CA ASN A 127 9.92 2.76 1.72
C ASN A 127 8.50 3.24 1.42
N TYR A 128 8.29 4.53 1.13
CA TYR A 128 6.99 5.04 0.73
C TYR A 128 6.64 4.55 -0.69
N LEU A 129 5.37 4.21 -0.93
CA LEU A 129 4.86 3.65 -2.20
C LEU A 129 5.44 2.27 -2.57
N ASN A 130 5.74 1.46 -1.56
CA ASN A 130 6.10 0.06 -1.75
C ASN A 130 4.86 -0.83 -1.87
N ILE A 131 5.06 -2.04 -2.40
CA ILE A 131 4.05 -3.09 -2.37
C ILE A 131 3.89 -3.60 -0.93
N GLU A 132 2.67 -3.57 -0.45
CA GLU A 132 2.29 -4.01 0.89
C GLU A 132 1.11 -4.98 0.84
N ILE A 133 0.89 -5.68 1.95
CA ILE A 133 -0.27 -6.55 2.13
C ILE A 133 -1.36 -5.73 2.80
N GLY A 134 -2.46 -5.51 2.10
CA GLY A 134 -3.55 -4.65 2.53
C GLY A 134 -4.91 -5.33 2.43
N GLU A 135 -5.85 -4.84 3.23
CA GLU A 135 -7.28 -5.15 3.10
C GLU A 135 -7.96 -3.94 2.45
N ILE A 136 -8.70 -4.16 1.37
CA ILE A 136 -9.32 -3.11 0.57
C ILE A 136 -10.75 -2.90 1.05
N TYR A 137 -11.15 -1.64 1.20
CA TYR A 137 -12.51 -1.23 1.53
C TYR A 137 -12.97 -0.12 0.59
N TYR A 138 -14.25 -0.14 0.25
CA TYR A 138 -14.89 0.95 -0.49
C TYR A 138 -15.72 1.78 0.48
N LEU A 139 -15.51 3.10 0.44
CA LEU A 139 -16.30 4.06 1.20
C LEU A 139 -17.56 4.44 0.42
N ARG A 140 -18.37 5.34 1.00
CA ARG A 140 -19.66 5.74 0.41
C ARG A 140 -19.53 6.55 -0.87
N GLY A 141 -18.46 7.33 -1.02
CA GLY A 141 -18.20 8.15 -2.20
C GLY A 141 -17.42 7.40 -3.28
N ASP A 142 -17.54 6.07 -3.33
CA ASP A 142 -16.80 5.15 -4.21
C ASP A 142 -15.26 5.23 -4.06
N GLU A 143 -14.77 5.76 -2.94
CA GLU A 143 -13.34 5.85 -2.70
C GLU A 143 -12.77 4.51 -2.25
N CYS A 144 -11.69 4.09 -2.89
CA CYS A 144 -11.01 2.82 -2.62
C CYS A 144 -9.88 3.02 -1.61
N ILE A 145 -10.14 2.64 -0.35
CA ILE A 145 -9.16 2.74 0.74
C ILE A 145 -8.50 1.39 1.05
N CYS A 146 -7.32 1.48 1.66
CA CYS A 146 -6.53 0.34 2.10
C CYS A 146 -6.25 0.41 3.60
N ILE A 147 -6.43 -0.72 4.29
CA ILE A 147 -5.89 -0.94 5.63
C ILE A 147 -4.68 -1.86 5.52
N ILE A 148 -3.49 -1.26 5.54
CA ILE A 148 -2.20 -1.93 5.52
C ILE A 148 -2.08 -2.90 6.72
N LYS A 149 -1.65 -4.14 6.47
CA LYS A 149 -1.42 -5.13 7.52
C LYS A 149 0.02 -5.10 8.02
N THR A 150 0.15 -4.73 9.29
CA THR A 150 1.41 -4.83 10.04
C THR A 150 1.65 -6.27 10.50
N VAL A 151 2.26 -7.10 9.65
CA VAL A 151 2.57 -8.51 9.98
C VAL A 151 3.53 -8.61 11.17
N TRP A 152 4.63 -7.85 11.15
CA TRP A 152 5.67 -7.89 12.18
C TRP A 152 5.19 -7.44 13.56
N LEU A 153 4.38 -6.37 13.62
CA LEU A 153 3.80 -5.91 14.88
C LEU A 153 2.90 -6.98 15.51
N LYS A 154 2.08 -7.67 14.70
CA LYS A 154 1.25 -8.79 15.18
C LYS A 154 2.08 -9.95 15.70
N ILE A 155 3.21 -10.26 15.05
CA ILE A 155 4.13 -11.30 15.50
C ILE A 155 4.72 -10.94 16.86
N ILE A 156 5.22 -9.72 17.02
CA ILE A 156 5.77 -9.22 18.29
C ILE A 156 4.69 -9.25 19.38
N GLN A 157 3.49 -8.74 19.09
CA GLN A 157 2.37 -8.74 20.02
C GLN A 157 1.96 -10.15 20.45
N ARG A 158 1.92 -11.12 19.54
CA ARG A 158 1.61 -12.52 19.85
C ARG A 158 2.66 -13.13 20.77
N ALA A 159 3.93 -12.94 20.45
CA ALA A 159 5.03 -13.45 21.25
C ALA A 159 5.01 -12.82 22.67
N TRP A 160 4.73 -11.52 22.76
CA TRP A 160 4.61 -10.82 24.03
C TRP A 160 3.42 -11.30 24.86
N LYS A 161 2.25 -11.46 24.26
CA LYS A 161 1.06 -12.01 24.95
C LYS A 161 1.31 -13.43 25.47
N SER A 162 1.99 -14.26 24.68
CA SER A 162 2.38 -15.62 25.10
C SER A 162 3.31 -15.59 26.31
N LEU A 163 4.37 -14.78 26.26
CA LEU A 163 5.31 -14.59 27.37
C LEU A 163 4.59 -14.06 28.63
N TYR A 164 3.70 -13.08 28.46
CA TYR A 164 2.94 -12.50 29.54
C TYR A 164 2.05 -13.54 30.23
N LYS A 165 1.38 -14.42 29.47
CA LYS A 165 0.59 -15.53 30.01
C LYS A 165 1.44 -16.46 30.88
N ILE A 166 2.63 -16.86 30.40
CA ILE A 166 3.56 -17.69 31.17
C ILE A 166 3.92 -16.99 32.50
N ARG A 167 4.20 -15.69 32.48
CA ARG A 167 4.50 -14.92 33.68
C ARG A 167 3.32 -14.89 34.66
N GLN A 168 2.10 -14.69 34.16
CA GLN A 168 0.89 -14.72 34.99
C GLN A 168 0.71 -16.08 35.66
N ASP A 169 0.92 -17.18 34.93
CA ASP A 169 0.80 -18.52 35.48
C ASP A 169 1.85 -18.80 36.55
N ILE A 170 3.10 -18.36 36.35
CA ILE A 170 4.15 -18.41 37.37
C ILE A 170 3.76 -17.58 38.60
N MET A 171 3.24 -16.37 38.42
CA MET A 171 2.80 -15.53 39.54
C MET A 171 1.68 -16.20 40.35
N LYS A 172 0.67 -16.76 39.67
CA LYS A 172 -0.40 -17.52 40.34
C LYS A 172 0.13 -18.70 41.16
N LYS A 173 1.07 -19.47 40.60
CA LYS A 173 1.72 -20.57 41.34
C LYS A 173 2.49 -20.07 42.56
N ARG A 174 3.21 -18.95 42.44
CA ARG A 174 3.95 -18.35 43.56
C ARG A 174 3.06 -17.79 44.67
N MET A 175 1.81 -17.47 44.36
CA MET A 175 0.83 -17.01 45.35
C MET A 175 0.22 -18.16 46.17
N LEU A 176 0.47 -19.42 45.82
CA LEU A 176 -0.04 -20.55 46.59
C LEU A 176 0.62 -20.62 47.98
N PRO A 177 -0.13 -20.96 49.04
CA PRO A 177 0.42 -21.06 50.40
C PRO A 177 1.65 -21.96 50.50
N ASN A 178 1.61 -23.12 49.84
CA ASN A 178 2.73 -24.07 49.82
C ASN A 178 4.00 -23.46 49.20
N SER A 179 3.85 -22.68 48.13
CA SER A 179 4.97 -22.03 47.44
C SER A 179 5.58 -20.90 48.29
N ILE A 180 4.74 -20.19 49.05
CA ILE A 180 5.18 -19.17 50.01
C ILE A 180 5.94 -19.83 51.15
N MET A 181 5.41 -20.90 51.74
CA MET A 181 6.05 -21.66 52.81
C MET A 181 7.40 -22.24 52.36
N TYR A 182 7.45 -22.83 51.16
CA TYR A 182 8.70 -23.32 50.57
C TYR A 182 9.75 -22.21 50.45
N ARG A 183 9.34 -21.01 50.02
CA ARG A 183 10.23 -19.85 49.93
C ARG A 183 10.71 -19.37 51.29
N GLN A 184 9.88 -19.43 52.32
CA GLN A 184 10.29 -19.05 53.69
C GLN A 184 11.37 -19.99 54.24
N ILE A 185 11.24 -21.29 53.98
CA ILE A 185 12.18 -22.31 54.47
C ILE A 185 13.49 -22.29 53.65
N SER A 186 13.39 -22.24 52.32
CA SER A 186 14.55 -22.42 51.42
C SER A 186 15.18 -21.12 50.91
N GLY A 187 14.53 -19.97 51.11
CA GLY A 187 14.92 -18.68 50.53
C GLY A 187 14.68 -18.54 49.02
N LYS A 188 14.25 -19.61 48.33
CA LYS A 188 14.07 -19.65 46.87
C LYS A 188 12.65 -20.08 46.51
N TRP A 189 12.21 -19.73 45.31
CA TRP A 189 10.97 -20.29 44.75
C TRP A 189 11.20 -21.75 44.31
N PRO A 190 10.16 -22.61 44.33
CA PRO A 190 10.23 -23.97 43.81
C PRO A 190 10.79 -24.03 42.38
N LEU A 191 11.59 -25.06 42.09
CA LEU A 191 12.37 -25.20 40.86
C LEU A 191 11.54 -24.98 39.58
N GLU A 192 10.34 -25.56 39.53
CA GLU A 192 9.42 -25.50 38.38
C GLU A 192 9.03 -24.07 37.94
N TYR A 193 9.06 -23.12 38.87
CA TYR A 193 8.70 -21.74 38.62
C TYR A 193 9.65 -20.78 39.34
N GLN A 194 10.91 -21.18 39.47
CA GLN A 194 11.98 -20.37 40.06
C GLN A 194 12.40 -19.23 39.13
N HIS A 195 12.43 -19.50 37.83
CA HIS A 195 12.81 -18.52 36.81
C HIS A 195 11.57 -17.88 36.16
N ILE A 196 11.53 -16.54 36.14
CA ILE A 196 10.53 -15.80 35.36
C ILE A 196 11.15 -15.45 34.00
N PRO A 197 10.53 -15.85 32.88
CA PRO A 197 11.13 -15.62 31.57
C PRO A 197 11.20 -14.11 31.26
N SER A 198 12.34 -13.68 30.70
CA SER A 198 12.59 -12.30 30.30
C SER A 198 12.01 -11.98 28.91
N ILE A 199 11.99 -10.71 28.51
CA ILE A 199 11.64 -10.32 27.13
C ILE A 199 12.76 -10.72 26.15
N ARG A 200 14.01 -10.80 26.65
CA ARG A 200 15.15 -11.23 25.85
C ARG A 200 14.96 -12.69 25.44
N GLY A 201 15.08 -12.96 24.14
CA GLY A 201 14.84 -14.29 23.57
C GLY A 201 13.38 -14.61 23.28
N MET A 202 12.43 -13.70 23.53
CA MET A 202 11.00 -13.94 23.25
C MET A 202 10.72 -14.31 21.78
N LEU A 203 11.49 -13.75 20.86
CA LEU A 203 11.36 -14.01 19.42
C LEU A 203 12.28 -15.12 18.91
N SER A 204 13.09 -15.76 19.76
CA SER A 204 14.01 -16.83 19.31
C SER A 204 13.26 -18.04 18.75
N THR A 205 12.02 -18.24 19.17
CA THR A 205 11.13 -19.30 18.66
C THR A 205 10.72 -19.11 17.20
N LEU A 206 10.91 -17.91 16.64
CA LEU A 206 10.54 -17.56 15.28
C LEU A 206 11.70 -17.68 14.30
N SER A 207 12.93 -17.92 14.75
CA SER A 207 14.02 -18.22 13.82
C SER A 207 13.70 -19.55 13.13
N LEU A 208 13.61 -19.52 11.80
CA LEU A 208 13.50 -20.73 10.99
C LEU A 208 14.63 -21.69 11.40
N LYS A 209 14.25 -22.92 11.78
CA LYS A 209 15.19 -24.03 11.95
C LYS A 209 15.68 -24.51 10.60
#